data_AF-A0A7J2K7X7-F1
#
_entry.id   AF-A0A7J2K7X7-F1
#
_cell.length_a   1.000
_cell.length_b   1.000
_cell.length_c   1.000
_cell.angle_alpha   90.00
_cell.angle_beta   90.00
_cell.angle_gamma   90.00
#
_symmetry.space_group_name_H-M   'P 1'
#
loop_
_entity.id
_entity.type
_entity.pdbx_description
1 polymer ?
#
loop_
_entity_poly.entity_id
_entity_poly.type
_entity_poly.pdbx_seq_one_letter_code
_entity_poly.pdbx_strand_id
1 'polypeptide(L)'
;MADLINDRELEKTLEGIEEDLRFCEENLKREIRLNLTRHMLEELMRNLDDLRARRLPRYIRKRVEELALKIKILYHRAEILSSLKKESRYYRGWRV
;
A
#
# COMPACT_ATOMS: atom_id res chain seq x y z
N MET A 1 1.14 -26.48 18.64
CA MET A 1 2.42 -25.73 18.70
C MET A 1 2.78 -25.15 17.34
N ALA A 2 2.79 -25.93 16.25
CA ALA A 2 3.08 -25.42 14.90
C ALA A 2 2.10 -24.33 14.41
N ASP A 3 0.79 -24.50 14.67
CA ASP A 3 -0.22 -23.50 14.25
C ASP A 3 -0.07 -22.14 14.95
N LEU A 4 0.38 -22.12 16.21
CA LEU A 4 0.57 -20.88 16.97
C LEU A 4 1.80 -20.08 16.51
N ILE A 5 2.85 -20.78 16.04
CA ILE A 5 4.05 -20.14 15.50
C ILE A 5 3.72 -19.46 14.18
N ASN A 6 2.93 -20.12 13.32
CA ASN A 6 2.48 -19.58 12.04
C ASN A 6 1.56 -18.36 12.22
N ASP A 7 0.62 -18.41 13.17
CA ASP A 7 -0.27 -17.27 13.44
C ASP A 7 0.52 -16.02 13.90
N ARG A 8 1.53 -16.19 14.76
CA ARG A 8 2.37 -15.07 15.22
C ARG A 8 3.25 -14.47 14.13
N GLU A 9 3.79 -15.31 13.25
CA GLU A 9 4.55 -14.83 12.08
C GLU A 9 3.64 -14.06 11.11
N LEU A 10 2.40 -14.52 10.95
CA LEU A 10 1.43 -13.87 10.10
C LEU A 10 0.97 -12.54 10.67
N GLU A 11 0.76 -12.44 11.98
CA GLU A 11 0.49 -11.16 12.66
C GLU A 11 1.62 -10.16 12.45
N LYS A 12 2.88 -10.57 12.66
CA LYS A 12 4.05 -9.72 12.39
C LYS A 12 4.09 -9.23 10.95
N THR A 13 3.74 -10.11 10.00
CA THR A 13 3.70 -9.73 8.58
C THR A 13 2.64 -8.65 8.33
N LEU A 14 1.46 -8.80 8.93
CA LEU A 14 0.38 -7.80 8.80
C LEU A 14 0.72 -6.48 9.49
N GLU A 15 1.41 -6.52 10.64
CA GLU A 15 1.93 -5.32 11.30
C GLU A 15 2.93 -4.57 10.43
N GLY A 16 3.85 -5.29 9.77
CA GLY A 16 4.78 -4.68 8.81
C GLY A 16 4.07 -4.01 7.64
N ILE A 17 3.06 -4.68 7.06
CA ILE A 17 2.23 -4.10 5.99
C ILE A 17 1.50 -2.84 6.48
N GLU A 18 1.01 -2.82 7.72
CA GLU A 18 0.39 -1.63 8.30
C GLU A 18 1.36 -0.48 8.51
N GLU A 19 2.60 -0.75 8.91
CA GLU A 19 3.65 0.26 9.03
C GLU A 19 4.00 0.87 7.68
N ASP A 20 4.21 0.05 6.66
CA ASP A 20 4.50 0.51 5.30
C ASP A 20 3.33 1.31 4.72
N LEU A 21 2.09 0.91 5.03
CA LEU A 21 0.90 1.67 4.67
C LEU A 21 0.87 3.05 5.34
N ARG A 22 1.18 3.15 6.64
CA ARG A 22 1.26 4.45 7.34
C ARG A 22 2.33 5.35 6.70
N PHE A 23 3.46 4.78 6.31
CA PHE A 23 4.50 5.52 5.58
C PHE A 23 4.00 6.02 4.22
N CYS A 24 3.28 5.19 3.47
CA CYS A 24 2.67 5.59 2.20
C CYS A 24 1.63 6.72 2.38
N GLU A 25 0.79 6.63 3.41
CA GLU A 25 -0.20 7.67 3.74
C GLU A 25 0.45 9.03 4.02
N GLU A 26 1.51 9.05 4.81
CA GLU A 26 2.20 10.29 5.16
C GLU A 26 2.88 10.93 3.94
N ASN A 27 3.48 10.11 3.05
CA ASN A 27 4.04 10.61 1.80
C ASN A 27 2.97 11.20 0.88
N LEU A 28 1.81 10.54 0.75
CA LEU A 28 0.69 11.03 -0.06
C LEU A 28 0.07 12.31 0.52
N LYS A 29 0.00 12.41 1.86
CA LYS A 29 -0.49 13.62 2.54
C LYS A 29 0.42 14.81 2.29
N ARG A 30 1.74 14.59 2.24
CA ARG A 30 2.74 15.63 1.95
C ARG A 30 3.01 15.81 0.45
N GLU A 31 2.40 14.99 -0.41
CA GLU A 31 2.62 14.94 -1.86
C GLU A 31 4.10 14.78 -2.28
N ILE A 32 4.87 14.08 -1.45
CA ILE A 32 6.29 13.79 -1.68
C ILE A 32 6.49 12.37 -2.17
N ARG A 33 7.58 12.14 -2.90
CA ARG A 33 8.04 10.80 -3.32
C ARG A 33 6.95 9.92 -3.96
N LEU A 34 6.00 10.52 -4.68
CA LEU A 34 4.81 9.83 -5.21
C LEU A 34 5.12 8.56 -6.02
N ASN A 35 6.18 8.58 -6.85
CA ASN A 35 6.61 7.39 -7.61
C ASN A 35 7.08 6.25 -6.70
N LEU A 36 7.83 6.56 -5.65
CA LEU A 36 8.28 5.57 -4.66
C LEU A 36 7.06 5.02 -3.91
N THR A 37 6.19 5.91 -3.43
CA THR A 37 4.96 5.51 -2.73
C THR A 37 4.08 4.60 -3.58
N ARG A 38 3.95 4.90 -4.88
CA ARG A 38 3.23 4.03 -5.81
C ARG A 38 3.87 2.64 -5.91
N HIS A 39 5.18 2.58 -6.10
CA HIS A 39 5.88 1.30 -6.22
C HIS A 39 5.73 0.45 -4.95
N MET A 40 5.87 1.06 -3.77
CA MET A 40 5.63 0.39 -2.49
C MET A 40 4.20 -0.14 -2.39
N LEU A 41 3.19 0.64 -2.81
CA LEU A 41 1.80 0.19 -2.80
C LEU A 41 1.56 -0.99 -3.75
N GLU A 42 2.25 -1.07 -4.89
CA GLU A 42 2.20 -2.23 -5.79
C GLU A 42 2.81 -3.47 -5.15
N GLU A 43 3.95 -3.34 -4.47
CA GLU A 43 4.59 -4.43 -3.72
C GLU A 43 3.71 -4.92 -2.58
N LEU A 44 3.14 -4.02 -1.78
CA LEU A 44 2.22 -4.37 -0.70
C LEU A 44 0.98 -5.11 -1.22
N MET A 45 0.46 -4.72 -2.39
CA MET A 45 -0.68 -5.41 -3.00
C MET A 45 -0.32 -6.85 -3.39
N ARG A 46 0.87 -7.07 -3.97
CA ARG A 46 1.38 -8.43 -4.27
C ARG A 46 1.54 -9.28 -3.01
N ASN A 47 2.12 -8.69 -1.96
CA ASN A 47 2.30 -9.39 -0.67
C ASN A 47 0.95 -9.83 -0.07
N LEU A 48 -0.10 -9.00 -0.18
CA LEU A 48 -1.43 -9.40 0.28
C LEU A 48 -2.09 -10.44 -0.62
N ASP A 49 -1.88 -10.40 -1.93
CA ASP A 49 -2.41 -11.42 -2.85
C ASP A 49 -1.77 -12.80 -2.58
N ASP A 50 -0.46 -12.83 -2.27
CA ASP A 50 0.23 -14.05 -1.82
C ASP A 50 -0.33 -14.58 -0.49
N LEU A 51 -0.73 -13.69 0.43
CA LEU A 51 -1.39 -14.08 1.67
C LEU A 51 -2.81 -14.61 1.41
N ARG A 52 -3.58 -13.97 0.53
CA ARG A 52 -4.95 -14.39 0.15
C ARG A 52 -4.98 -15.78 -0.48
N ALA A 53 -3.93 -16.16 -1.21
CA ALA A 53 -3.80 -17.50 -1.78
C ALA A 53 -3.69 -18.61 -0.72
N ARG A 54 -3.37 -18.26 0.53
CA ARG A 54 -3.25 -19.21 1.65
C ARG A 54 -4.59 -19.43 2.35
N ARG A 55 -4.76 -20.60 2.98
CA ARG A 55 -5.88 -20.82 3.92
C ARG A 55 -5.63 -20.05 5.21
N LEU A 56 -6.22 -18.86 5.30
CA LEU A 56 -6.11 -18.00 6.48
C LEU A 56 -7.29 -18.20 7.45
N PRO A 57 -7.05 -18.09 8.77
CA PRO A 57 -8.09 -17.93 9.78
C PRO A 57 -9.04 -16.77 9.46
N ARG A 58 -10.30 -16.85 9.89
CA ARG A 58 -11.32 -15.86 9.54
C ARG A 58 -10.97 -14.43 9.99
N TYR A 59 -10.37 -14.30 11.18
CA TYR A 59 -10.00 -13.00 11.76
C TYR A 59 -8.89 -12.32 10.93
N ILE A 60 -7.86 -13.09 10.56
CA ILE A 60 -6.79 -12.67 9.66
C ILE A 60 -7.34 -12.27 8.29
N ARG A 61 -8.20 -13.12 7.70
CA ARG A 61 -8.72 -12.88 6.36
C ARG A 61 -9.45 -11.55 6.27
N LYS A 62 -10.23 -11.19 7.30
CA LYS A 62 -10.90 -9.89 7.37
C LYS A 62 -9.90 -8.73 7.35
N ARG A 63 -8.84 -8.83 8.18
CA ARG A 63 -7.78 -7.81 8.24
C ARG A 63 -7.03 -7.67 6.92
N VAL A 64 -6.72 -8.79 6.24
CA VAL A 64 -6.12 -8.79 4.89
C VAL A 64 -7.00 -8.06 3.88
N GLU A 65 -8.31 -8.32 3.86
CA GLU A 65 -9.23 -7.64 2.95
C GLU A 65 -9.33 -6.13 3.22
N GLU A 66 -9.35 -5.72 4.49
CA GLU A 66 -9.33 -4.31 4.89
C GLU A 66 -8.06 -3.59 4.44
N LEU A 67 -6.90 -4.23 4.64
CA LEU A 67 -5.61 -3.69 4.19
C LEU A 67 -5.53 -3.60 2.67
N ALA A 68 -6.03 -4.60 1.94
CA ALA A 68 -6.03 -4.61 0.49
C ALA A 68 -6.91 -3.48 -0.08
N LEU A 69 -8.08 -3.24 0.51
CA LEU A 69 -8.93 -2.11 0.13
C LEU A 69 -8.20 -0.77 0.37
N LYS A 70 -7.54 -0.64 1.53
CA LYS A 70 -6.78 0.55 1.88
C LYS A 70 -5.63 0.81 0.90
N ILE A 71 -4.84 -0.22 0.56
CA ILE A 71 -3.76 -0.12 -0.44
C ILE A 71 -4.31 0.35 -1.78
N LYS A 72 -5.42 -0.24 -2.25
CA LYS A 72 -6.03 0.13 -3.53
C LYS A 72 -6.45 1.60 -3.57
N ILE A 73 -7.07 2.10 -2.49
CA ILE A 73 -7.45 3.52 -2.37
C ILE A 73 -6.21 4.41 -2.45
N LEU A 74 -5.16 4.08 -1.71
CA LEU A 74 -3.92 4.88 -1.69
C LEU A 74 -3.19 4.83 -3.02
N TYR A 75 -3.21 3.69 -3.72
CA TYR A 75 -2.62 3.53 -5.04
C TYR A 75 -3.27 4.47 -6.05
N HIS A 76 -4.61 4.49 -6.10
CA HIS A 76 -5.34 5.40 -6.99
C HIS A 76 -5.06 6.86 -6.64
N ARG A 77 -4.95 7.20 -5.35
CA ARG A 77 -4.56 8.55 -4.92
C ARG A 77 -3.15 8.90 -5.41
N ALA A 78 -2.19 7.97 -5.33
CA ALA A 78 -0.83 8.15 -5.82
C ALA A 78 -0.79 8.41 -7.34
N GLU A 79 -1.59 7.67 -8.11
CA GLU A 79 -1.72 7.84 -9.56
C GLU A 79 -2.30 9.21 -9.94
N ILE A 80 -3.36 9.64 -9.25
CA ILE A 80 -3.99 10.94 -9.48
C ILE A 80 -2.99 12.07 -9.17
N LEU A 81 -2.37 12.06 -7.99
CA LEU A 81 -1.40 13.07 -7.58
C LEU A 81 -0.19 13.12 -8.52
N SER A 82 0.28 11.97 -8.99
CA SER A 82 1.40 11.88 -9.94
C SER A 82 1.04 12.49 -11.29
N SER A 83 -0.18 12.26 -11.77
CA SER A 83 -0.69 12.81 -13.04
C SER A 83 -0.84 14.33 -12.97
N LEU A 84 -1.45 14.84 -11.90
CA LEU A 84 -1.60 16.29 -11.67
C LEU A 84 -0.25 17.01 -11.60
N LYS A 85 0.76 16.38 -10.96
CA LYS A 85 2.12 16.95 -10.87
C LYS A 85 2.82 16.98 -12.24
N LYS A 86 2.56 16.02 -13.12
CA LYS A 86 3.08 16.01 -14.50
C LYS A 86 2.45 17.14 -15.33
N GLU A 87 1.13 17.29 -15.27
CA GLU A 87 0.43 18.38 -15.96
C GLU A 87 0.91 19.76 -15.46
N SER A 88 1.02 19.95 -14.14
CA SER A 88 1.53 21.19 -13.55
C SER A 88 2.94 21.56 -14.06
N ARG A 89 3.83 20.58 -14.21
CA ARG A 89 5.18 20.80 -14.77
C ARG A 89 5.14 21.16 -16.25
N TYR A 90 4.28 20.49 -17.03
CA TYR A 90 4.11 20.77 -18.46
C TYR A 90 3.71 22.23 -18.70
N TYR A 91 2.72 22.74 -17.96
CA TYR A 91 2.28 24.13 -18.10
C TYR A 91 3.27 25.18 -17.54
N ARG A 92 4.13 24.82 -16.58
CA ARG A 92 5.22 25.72 -16.15
C ARG A 92 6.33 25.85 -17.19
N GLY A 93 6.56 24.83 -18.02
CA GLY A 93 7.53 24.87 -19.13
C GLY A 93 7.09 25.68 -20.35
N TRP A 94 5.80 26.05 -20.43
CA TRP A 94 5.22 26.84 -21.52
C TRP A 94 5.26 28.36 -21.28
N ARG A 95 5.71 28.80 -20.10
CA ARG A 95 6.05 30.22 -19.84
C ARG A 95 7.56 30.43 -20.01
N VAL A 96 8.05 30.32 -21.25
CA VAL A 96 9.35 30.86 -21.67
C VAL A 96 9.16 31.53 -23.01
#